data_AF-A0A8I0T8R3-F1
#
_entry.id   AF-A0A8I0T8R3-F1
#
_cell.length_a   1.000
_cell.length_b   1.000
_cell.length_c   1.000
_cell.angle_alpha   90.00
_cell.angle_beta   90.00
_cell.angle_gamma   90.00
#
_symmetry.space_group_name_H-M   'P 1'
#
loop_
_entity.id
_entity.type
_entity.pdbx_description
1 polymer ?
#
loop_
_entity_poly.entity_id
_entity_poly.type
_entity_poly.pdbx_seq_one_letter_code
_entity_poly.pdbx_strand_id
1 'polypeptide(L)'
;MVKIFNPYNGQDTLGATIANLGKQLFGDNTANAINSEKLYAAQRENAETDNLMKRVAQGGGAQALASDPIAQAMILGSGMKPGAFGDLGLLGAATQFGAADPRTQNFQVGTGQSFSNTADAFNAKLAEDQRSANLASADRRYGVDQSIGQQRYEFDNKPISAIGADGQPVFAPQGQAATGGYSPVLSNTETQGTLARQNFGNMGALPANEQEYLGANISADKRTPKNYILNGQNFLTYDGVTDVRGRPLPSGGYIGNVQGGAADAGLTNSVTTDVQKNILSNNKFKNLAALTREYAQKDPNNFGIPGFIKGTVQDVAQLAGTVAQGLGYNDVETAVTSALADAQRNGVDPSLISGLYDPNLSGLHTLSDLMVYSAAEALAGQSGRSVSDKDVQFFKRIVGDPRDIFMNQQKYLTKLTQIERILDMNQATLRDAQTNGAVPNMGAGQVPPETAVPAPQAPVIEETWQRGPDGRLMRAQ
;
A
#
# COMPACT_ATOMS: atom_id res chain seq x y z
N MET A 1 27.61 -25.13 40.99
CA MET A 1 27.40 -24.37 42.24
C MET A 1 28.44 -23.26 42.29
N VAL A 2 28.07 -22.08 41.78
CA VAL A 2 28.96 -20.94 41.55
C VAL A 2 28.93 -20.05 42.79
N LYS A 3 30.09 -19.76 43.40
CA LYS A 3 30.23 -18.75 44.45
C LYS A 3 30.95 -17.53 43.87
N ILE A 4 30.20 -16.44 43.82
CA ILE A 4 30.61 -15.08 43.44
C ILE A 4 31.43 -14.49 44.61
N PHE A 5 32.61 -13.95 44.33
CA PHE A 5 33.36 -13.13 45.28
C PHE A 5 32.86 -11.69 45.22
N ASN A 6 32.39 -11.19 46.35
CA ASN A 6 31.92 -9.82 46.55
C ASN A 6 33.09 -8.98 47.12
N PRO A 7 33.55 -7.90 46.47
CA PRO A 7 34.73 -7.15 46.88
C PRO A 7 34.34 -5.92 47.73
N TYR A 8 34.00 -6.10 48.99
CA TYR A 8 33.99 -5.00 49.98
C TYR A 8 34.13 -5.57 51.38
N ASN A 9 35.30 -5.38 52.01
CA ASN A 9 35.44 -4.94 53.41
C ASN A 9 36.90 -5.03 53.88
N GLY A 10 37.36 -3.94 54.51
CA GLY A 10 38.54 -3.91 55.37
C GLY A 10 39.70 -3.08 54.83
N GLN A 11 39.61 -1.75 54.91
CA GLN A 11 40.81 -0.91 54.94
C GLN A 11 41.61 -1.29 56.20
N ASP A 12 42.71 -2.01 56.00
CA ASP A 12 43.62 -2.41 57.06
C ASP A 12 44.31 -1.14 57.60
N THR A 13 43.87 -0.68 58.78
CA THR A 13 44.35 0.54 59.44
C THR A 13 45.84 0.47 59.75
N LEU A 14 46.39 -0.73 59.90
CA LEU A 14 47.82 -0.97 60.07
C LEU A 14 48.59 -0.67 58.77
N GLY A 15 48.06 -1.09 57.62
CA GLY A 15 48.64 -0.81 56.31
C GLY A 15 48.66 0.69 55.99
N ALA A 16 47.61 1.41 56.34
CA ALA A 16 47.55 2.87 56.18
C ALA A 16 48.56 3.61 57.09
N THR A 17 48.79 3.10 58.30
CA THR A 17 49.73 3.70 59.26
C THR A 17 51.18 3.43 58.86
N ILE A 18 51.50 2.23 58.37
CA ILE A 18 52.83 1.89 57.83
C ILE A 18 53.13 2.72 56.56
N ALA A 19 52.14 2.91 55.68
CA ALA A 19 52.29 3.75 54.49
C ALA A 19 52.54 5.23 54.85
N ASN A 20 51.84 5.76 55.87
CA ASN A 20 52.04 7.13 56.34
C ASN A 20 53.39 7.33 57.06
N LEU A 21 53.84 6.32 57.81
CA LEU A 21 55.16 6.33 58.44
C LEU A 21 56.29 6.28 57.40
N GLY A 22 56.11 5.49 56.33
CA GLY A 22 57.03 5.46 55.18
C GLY A 22 57.14 6.82 54.48
N LYS A 23 56.02 7.52 54.30
CA LYS A 23 55.99 8.88 53.74
C LYS A 23 56.67 9.93 54.62
N GLN A 24 56.54 9.83 55.95
CA GLN A 24 57.18 10.74 56.90
C GLN A 24 58.69 10.49 57.06
N LEU A 25 59.14 9.24 57.00
CA LEU A 25 60.55 8.90 57.25
C LEU A 25 61.45 9.04 56.02
N PHE A 26 60.93 8.80 54.81
CA PHE A 26 61.77 8.78 53.61
C PHE A 26 61.59 9.98 52.69
N GLY A 27 60.62 10.85 52.95
CA GLY A 27 60.25 11.97 52.08
C GLY A 27 59.70 11.45 50.75
N ASP A 28 58.56 11.97 50.30
CA ASP A 28 57.90 11.51 49.07
C ASP A 28 58.61 12.03 47.80
N ASN A 29 59.91 11.75 47.68
CA ASN A 29 60.74 12.09 46.53
C ASN A 29 60.24 11.38 45.26
N THR A 30 59.59 10.23 45.42
CA THR A 30 58.92 9.49 44.35
C THR A 30 57.67 10.19 43.83
N ALA A 31 56.81 10.75 44.70
CA ALA A 31 55.66 11.52 44.21
C ALA A 31 56.09 12.81 43.51
N ASN A 32 57.14 13.48 44.00
CA ASN A 32 57.67 14.67 43.34
C ASN A 32 58.30 14.36 41.97
N ALA A 33 59.01 13.24 41.84
CA ALA A 33 59.55 12.78 40.56
C ALA A 33 58.45 12.36 39.57
N ILE A 34 57.41 11.66 40.05
CA ILE A 34 56.26 11.29 39.21
C ILE A 34 55.45 12.52 38.80
N ASN A 35 55.27 13.50 39.69
CA ASN A 35 54.58 14.74 39.36
C ASN A 35 55.38 15.62 38.41
N SER A 36 56.71 15.66 38.53
CA SER A 36 57.56 16.38 37.57
C SER A 36 57.56 15.69 36.21
N GLU A 37 57.59 14.36 36.15
CA GLU A 37 57.49 13.61 34.91
C GLU A 37 56.11 13.79 34.24
N LYS A 38 55.02 13.78 35.01
CA LYS A 38 53.67 14.13 34.52
C LYS A 38 53.57 15.57 34.03
N LEU A 39 54.22 16.52 34.72
CA LEU A 39 54.26 17.92 34.30
C LEU A 39 55.04 18.09 33.00
N TYR A 40 56.19 17.41 32.85
CA TYR A 40 56.96 17.41 31.61
C TYR A 40 56.23 16.72 30.46
N ALA A 41 55.50 15.63 30.72
CA ALA A 41 54.64 14.99 29.73
C ALA A 41 53.52 15.94 29.27
N ALA A 42 52.83 16.59 30.20
CA ALA A 42 51.79 17.57 29.90
C ALA A 42 52.34 18.80 29.16
N GLN A 43 53.55 19.25 29.47
CA GLN A 43 54.20 20.35 28.74
C GLN A 43 54.58 19.97 27.31
N ARG A 44 55.05 18.73 27.07
CA ARG A 44 55.30 18.23 25.71
C ARG A 44 54.00 18.11 24.93
N GLU A 45 52.96 17.55 25.54
CA GLU A 45 51.63 17.41 24.93
C GLU A 45 51.04 18.78 24.51
N ASN A 46 51.15 19.78 25.38
CA ASN A 46 50.71 21.15 25.05
C ASN A 46 51.54 21.78 23.92
N ALA A 47 52.87 21.63 23.95
CA ALA A 47 53.74 22.21 22.93
C ALA A 47 53.58 21.52 21.55
N GLU A 48 53.35 20.21 21.53
CA GLU A 48 53.05 19.47 20.30
C GLU A 48 51.68 19.85 19.75
N THR A 49 50.68 20.03 20.61
CA THR A 49 49.34 20.49 20.22
C THR A 49 49.37 21.91 19.62
N ASP A 50 50.10 22.84 20.22
CA ASP A 50 50.26 24.21 19.70
C ASP A 50 51.01 24.25 18.37
N ASN A 51 52.06 23.42 18.22
CA ASN A 51 52.81 23.32 16.98
C ASN A 51 51.97 22.69 15.86
N LEU A 52 51.13 21.69 16.18
CA LEU A 52 50.15 21.13 15.26
C LEU A 52 49.18 22.23 14.80
N MET A 53 48.55 22.95 15.72
CA MET A 53 47.59 24.02 15.43
C MET A 53 48.20 25.12 14.54
N LYS A 54 49.44 25.54 14.81
CA LYS A 54 50.17 26.49 13.95
C LYS A 54 50.41 25.95 12.55
N ARG A 55 50.79 24.68 12.43
CA ARG A 55 51.07 24.06 11.13
C ARG A 55 49.80 23.89 10.29
N VAL A 56 48.68 23.56 10.94
CA VAL A 56 47.33 23.54 10.32
C VAL A 56 46.92 24.93 9.82
N ALA A 57 47.12 25.96 10.65
CA ALA A 57 46.78 27.33 10.30
C ALA A 57 47.65 27.90 9.16
N GLN A 58 48.94 27.53 9.10
CA GLN A 58 49.88 28.04 8.10
C GLN A 58 49.87 27.24 6.78
N GLY A 59 49.54 25.95 6.83
CA GLY A 59 49.56 25.06 5.65
C GLY A 59 48.34 25.17 4.73
N GLY A 60 47.35 25.99 5.04
CA GLY A 60 46.12 26.11 4.23
C GLY A 60 44.99 25.16 4.64
N GLY A 61 44.91 24.79 5.92
CA GLY A 61 43.78 24.04 6.48
C GLY A 61 43.84 22.52 6.27
N ALA A 62 42.67 21.88 6.20
CA ALA A 62 42.51 20.42 6.21
C ALA A 62 43.23 19.69 5.05
N GLN A 63 43.56 20.41 3.98
CA GLN A 63 44.22 19.85 2.79
C GLN A 63 45.72 19.58 3.03
N ALA A 64 46.41 20.43 3.80
CA ALA A 64 47.80 20.16 4.22
C ALA A 64 47.86 19.04 5.26
N LEU A 65 46.85 18.96 6.14
CA LEU A 65 46.72 17.90 7.12
C LEU A 65 46.60 16.50 6.51
N ALA A 66 45.85 16.37 5.42
CA ALA A 66 45.64 15.09 4.75
C ALA A 66 46.82 14.66 3.86
N SER A 67 47.70 15.60 3.47
CA SER A 67 48.82 15.34 2.55
C SER A 67 50.21 15.40 3.20
N ASP A 68 50.34 15.99 4.39
CA ASP A 68 51.60 16.06 5.14
C ASP A 68 51.77 14.82 6.04
N PRO A 69 52.72 13.92 5.74
CA PRO A 69 52.98 12.73 6.55
C PRO A 69 53.41 13.06 7.99
N ILE A 70 53.96 14.26 8.24
CA ILE A 70 54.34 14.69 9.58
C ILE A 70 53.10 15.08 10.39
N ALA A 71 52.12 15.74 9.77
CA ALA A 71 50.84 16.04 10.40
C ALA A 71 50.08 14.75 10.72
N GLN A 72 50.07 13.79 9.79
CA GLN A 72 49.46 12.47 10.02
C GLN A 72 50.13 11.72 11.18
N ALA A 73 51.47 11.75 11.27
CA ALA A 73 52.22 11.11 12.35
C ALA A 73 51.95 11.75 13.72
N MET A 74 51.87 13.09 13.79
CA MET A 74 51.52 13.80 15.03
C MET A 74 50.08 13.50 15.48
N ILE A 75 49.15 13.32 14.55
CA ILE A 75 47.75 12.97 14.85
C ILE A 75 47.61 11.52 15.32
N LEU A 76 48.34 10.60 14.70
CA LEU A 76 48.44 9.22 15.22
C LEU A 76 49.04 9.19 16.63
N GLY A 77 49.98 10.10 16.92
CA GLY A 77 50.57 10.27 18.25
C GLY A 77 49.65 10.91 19.29
N SER A 78 48.68 11.74 18.89
CA SER A 78 47.79 12.46 19.82
C SER A 78 46.59 11.64 20.33
N GLY A 79 46.46 10.38 19.89
CA GLY A 79 45.38 9.50 20.34
C GLY A 79 44.01 9.79 19.72
N MET A 80 43.92 10.71 18.76
CA MET A 80 42.69 10.92 17.99
C MET A 80 42.38 9.70 17.11
N LYS A 81 41.10 9.30 17.08
CA LYS A 81 40.65 8.22 16.21
C LYS A 81 40.77 8.66 14.73
N PRO A 82 41.33 7.82 13.84
CA PRO A 82 41.47 8.15 12.42
C PRO A 82 40.17 8.60 11.73
N GLY A 83 39.01 8.08 12.16
CA GLY A 83 37.70 8.45 11.61
C GLY A 83 37.32 9.92 11.84
N ALA A 84 37.58 10.48 13.03
CA ALA A 84 37.26 11.88 13.34
C ALA A 84 38.08 12.86 12.47
N PHE A 85 39.28 12.44 12.05
CA PHE A 85 40.10 13.18 11.13
C PHE A 85 39.56 13.12 9.69
N GLY A 86 39.09 11.93 9.28
CA GLY A 86 38.41 11.76 8.00
C GLY A 86 37.23 12.71 7.84
N ASP A 87 36.43 12.90 8.89
CA ASP A 87 35.28 13.81 8.88
C ASP A 87 35.69 15.29 8.75
N LEU A 88 36.77 15.69 9.41
CA LEU A 88 37.32 17.06 9.34
C LEU A 88 37.88 17.39 7.95
N GLY A 89 38.59 16.43 7.35
CA GLY A 89 39.05 16.54 5.98
C GLY A 89 37.89 16.57 4.97
N LEU A 90 36.86 15.77 5.22
CA LEU A 90 35.64 15.76 4.41
C LEU A 90 34.90 17.10 4.44
N LEU A 91 34.80 17.73 5.63
CA LEU A 91 34.22 19.05 5.80
C LEU A 91 34.98 20.11 4.98
N GLY A 92 36.32 20.07 5.02
CA GLY A 92 37.17 20.95 4.22
C GLY A 92 36.99 20.73 2.71
N ALA A 93 37.02 19.47 2.26
CA ALA A 93 36.82 19.15 0.84
C ALA A 93 35.41 19.53 0.35
N ALA A 94 34.38 19.25 1.14
CA ALA A 94 32.99 19.58 0.80
C ALA A 94 32.74 21.09 0.74
N THR A 95 33.37 21.89 1.63
CA THR A 95 33.25 23.35 1.61
C THR A 95 34.02 23.99 0.46
N GLN A 96 35.19 23.44 0.09
CA GLN A 96 36.04 24.01 -0.95
C GLN A 96 35.64 23.60 -2.37
N PHE A 97 35.31 22.32 -2.57
CA PHE A 97 35.05 21.76 -3.90
C PHE A 97 33.56 21.46 -4.13
N GLY A 98 32.77 21.37 -3.06
CA GLY A 98 31.37 20.93 -3.12
C GLY A 98 31.22 19.43 -2.89
N ALA A 99 30.04 19.02 -2.43
CA ALA A 99 29.75 17.61 -2.06
C ALA A 99 29.76 16.64 -3.26
N ALA A 100 29.47 17.14 -4.46
CA ALA A 100 29.44 16.34 -5.68
C ALA A 100 30.77 16.31 -6.45
N ASP A 101 31.77 17.10 -6.04
CA ASP A 101 33.05 17.12 -6.75
C ASP A 101 33.81 15.79 -6.56
N PRO A 102 34.37 15.19 -7.64
CA PRO A 102 35.11 13.93 -7.54
C PRO A 102 36.23 13.93 -6.50
N ARG A 103 36.83 15.10 -6.21
CA ARG A 103 37.87 15.24 -5.19
C ARG A 103 37.31 15.04 -3.78
N THR A 104 36.12 15.57 -3.50
CA THR A 104 35.42 15.36 -2.22
C THR A 104 35.00 13.90 -2.07
N GLN A 105 34.52 13.29 -3.15
CA GLN A 105 34.08 11.89 -3.14
C GLN A 105 35.27 10.92 -2.99
N ASN A 106 36.39 11.19 -3.68
CA ASN A 106 37.62 10.42 -3.51
C ASN A 106 38.17 10.56 -2.08
N PHE A 107 38.04 11.74 -1.47
CA PHE A 107 38.39 11.93 -0.06
C PHE A 107 37.51 11.07 0.85
N GLN A 108 36.20 11.03 0.59
CA GLN A 108 35.24 10.19 1.34
C GLN A 108 35.60 8.70 1.29
N VAL A 109 35.98 8.19 0.11
CA VAL A 109 36.42 6.80 -0.04
C VAL A 109 37.78 6.59 0.62
N GLY A 110 38.70 7.54 0.46
CA GLY A 110 40.05 7.51 1.03
C GLY A 110 40.07 7.50 2.56
N THR A 111 39.04 8.06 3.21
CA THR A 111 38.87 8.01 4.67
C THR A 111 38.22 6.70 5.16
N GLY A 112 37.98 5.75 4.25
CA GLY A 112 37.45 4.42 4.55
C GLY A 112 35.93 4.34 4.52
N GLN A 113 35.20 5.39 4.10
CA GLN A 113 33.77 5.25 3.87
C GLN A 113 33.51 4.44 2.60
N SER A 114 32.40 3.69 2.59
CA SER A 114 31.98 2.94 1.42
C SER A 114 31.69 3.89 0.25
N PHE A 115 32.11 3.50 -0.97
CA PHE A 115 31.76 4.22 -2.20
C PHE A 115 30.25 4.43 -2.34
N SER A 116 29.42 3.52 -1.81
CA SER A 116 27.96 3.64 -1.81
C SER A 116 27.42 4.91 -1.12
N ASN A 117 28.22 5.55 -0.27
CA ASN A 117 27.84 6.75 0.47
C ASN A 117 28.23 8.06 -0.25
N THR A 118 28.81 7.94 -1.46
CA THR A 118 29.20 9.09 -2.29
C THR A 118 28.05 9.57 -3.16
N ALA A 119 28.09 10.84 -3.59
CA ALA A 119 27.09 11.41 -4.48
C ALA A 119 27.05 10.71 -5.85
N ASP A 120 28.19 10.28 -6.39
CA ASP A 120 28.27 9.56 -7.67
C ASP A 120 27.63 8.18 -7.56
N ALA A 121 27.85 7.46 -6.45
CA ALA A 121 27.17 6.18 -6.23
C ALA A 121 25.65 6.35 -6.10
N PHE A 122 25.19 7.40 -5.43
CA PHE A 122 23.77 7.73 -5.37
C PHE A 122 23.18 8.02 -6.75
N ASN A 123 23.87 8.85 -7.55
CA ASN A 123 23.44 9.17 -8.92
C ASN A 123 23.46 7.96 -9.86
N ALA A 124 24.49 7.12 -9.75
CA ALA A 124 24.60 5.87 -10.51
C ALA A 124 23.45 4.92 -10.16
N LYS A 125 23.13 4.79 -8.87
CA LYS A 125 21.99 3.99 -8.41
C LYS A 125 20.66 4.56 -8.89
N LEU A 126 20.46 5.87 -8.81
CA LEU A 126 19.25 6.51 -9.32
C LEU A 126 19.09 6.29 -10.84
N ALA A 127 20.17 6.34 -11.61
CA ALA A 127 20.17 6.06 -13.04
C ALA A 127 19.92 4.58 -13.36
N GLU A 128 20.34 3.66 -12.49
CA GLU A 128 20.01 2.23 -12.58
C GLU A 128 18.54 1.99 -12.26
N ASP A 129 18.01 2.63 -11.22
CA ASP A 129 16.60 2.57 -10.83
C ASP A 129 15.68 3.14 -11.93
N GLN A 130 16.07 4.24 -12.57
CA GLN A 130 15.34 4.77 -13.72
C GLN A 130 15.38 3.82 -14.91
N ARG A 131 16.52 3.16 -15.17
CA ARG A 131 16.62 2.15 -16.24
C ARG A 131 15.75 0.93 -15.95
N SER A 132 15.74 0.42 -14.73
CA SER A 132 14.90 -0.72 -14.34
C SER A 132 13.40 -0.39 -14.40
N ALA A 133 13.01 0.82 -13.96
CA ALA A 133 11.63 1.29 -14.08
C ALA A 133 11.17 1.43 -15.55
N ASN A 134 12.06 1.93 -16.42
CA ASN A 134 11.79 2.03 -17.85
C ASN A 134 11.62 0.64 -18.50
N LEU A 135 12.50 -0.32 -18.19
CA LEU A 135 12.37 -1.71 -18.65
C LEU A 135 11.06 -2.35 -18.19
N ALA A 136 10.72 -2.25 -16.90
CA ALA A 136 9.46 -2.77 -16.36
C ALA A 136 8.22 -2.08 -16.95
N SER A 137 8.32 -0.84 -17.41
CA SER A 137 7.23 -0.15 -18.11
C SER A 137 7.07 -0.67 -19.55
N ALA A 138 8.16 -0.95 -20.24
CA ALA A 138 8.17 -1.49 -21.59
C ALA A 138 7.59 -2.91 -21.62
N ASP A 139 8.01 -3.77 -20.69
CA ASP A 139 7.49 -5.14 -20.57
C ASP A 139 5.98 -5.16 -20.29
N ARG A 140 5.50 -4.24 -19.45
CA ARG A 140 4.05 -4.10 -19.18
C ARG A 140 3.27 -3.73 -20.43
N ARG A 141 3.78 -2.79 -21.25
CA ARG A 141 3.12 -2.41 -22.50
C ARG A 141 3.07 -3.58 -23.47
N TYR A 142 4.20 -4.28 -23.64
CA TYR A 142 4.27 -5.44 -24.53
C TYR A 142 3.31 -6.57 -24.09
N GLY A 143 3.25 -6.89 -22.79
CA GLY A 143 2.35 -7.90 -22.27
C GLY A 143 0.87 -7.53 -22.42
N VAL A 144 0.52 -6.25 -22.22
CA VAL A 144 -0.85 -5.75 -22.44
C VAL A 144 -1.21 -5.87 -23.91
N ASP A 145 -0.36 -5.39 -24.83
CA ASP A 145 -0.61 -5.45 -26.27
C ASP A 145 -0.76 -6.90 -26.76
N GLN A 146 0.08 -7.82 -26.29
CA GLN A 146 -0.02 -9.24 -26.61
C GLN A 146 -1.32 -9.86 -26.09
N SER A 147 -1.71 -9.54 -24.84
CA SER A 147 -2.95 -10.05 -24.25
C SER A 147 -4.20 -9.51 -24.97
N ILE A 148 -4.21 -8.23 -25.35
CA ILE A 148 -5.30 -7.63 -26.13
C ILE A 148 -5.36 -8.24 -27.52
N GLY A 149 -4.21 -8.48 -28.16
CA GLY A 149 -4.13 -9.15 -29.46
C GLY A 149 -4.69 -10.58 -29.40
N GLN A 150 -4.33 -11.35 -28.37
CA GLN A 150 -4.87 -12.70 -28.15
C GLN A 150 -6.37 -12.67 -27.86
N GLN A 151 -6.84 -11.78 -26.99
CA GLN A 151 -8.27 -11.63 -26.68
C GLN A 151 -9.08 -11.25 -27.92
N ARG A 152 -8.57 -10.35 -28.77
CA ARG A 152 -9.20 -10.01 -30.05
C ARG A 152 -9.26 -11.22 -30.97
N TYR A 153 -8.16 -11.97 -31.10
CA TYR A 153 -8.13 -13.18 -31.91
C TYR A 153 -9.11 -14.24 -31.40
N GLU A 154 -9.16 -14.49 -30.08
CA GLU A 154 -10.09 -15.43 -29.46
C GLU A 154 -11.55 -15.00 -29.63
N PHE A 155 -11.82 -13.71 -29.49
CA PHE A 155 -13.15 -13.14 -29.71
C PHE A 155 -13.57 -13.27 -31.18
N ASP A 156 -12.73 -12.83 -32.11
CA ASP A 156 -13.04 -12.83 -33.55
C ASP A 156 -13.20 -14.24 -34.12
N ASN A 157 -12.43 -15.21 -33.61
CA ASN A 157 -12.51 -16.60 -34.04
C ASN A 157 -13.51 -17.46 -33.26
N LYS A 158 -14.19 -16.90 -32.27
CA LYS A 158 -15.22 -17.63 -31.52
C LYS A 158 -16.32 -18.05 -32.50
N PRO A 159 -16.60 -19.35 -32.66
CA PRO A 159 -17.66 -19.80 -33.54
C PRO A 159 -19.01 -19.40 -32.94
N ILE A 160 -19.85 -18.76 -33.74
CA ILE A 160 -21.23 -18.43 -33.40
C ILE A 160 -22.18 -19.03 -34.44
N SER A 161 -23.38 -19.40 -33.99
CA SER A 161 -24.44 -19.82 -34.90
C SER A 161 -24.90 -18.59 -35.71
N ALA A 162 -24.87 -18.72 -37.02
CA ALA A 162 -25.30 -17.68 -37.96
C ALA A 162 -26.09 -18.29 -39.12
N ILE A 163 -26.79 -17.47 -39.87
CA ILE A 163 -27.45 -17.82 -41.12
C ILE A 163 -26.52 -17.40 -42.26
N GLY A 164 -26.14 -18.34 -43.11
CA GLY A 164 -25.30 -18.13 -44.29
C GLY A 164 -26.01 -17.30 -45.36
N ALA A 165 -25.25 -16.85 -46.35
CA ALA A 165 -25.79 -16.10 -47.50
C ALA A 165 -26.83 -16.91 -48.32
N ASP A 166 -26.79 -18.23 -48.21
CA ASP A 166 -27.74 -19.19 -48.78
C ASP A 166 -28.99 -19.43 -47.91
N GLY A 167 -29.10 -18.74 -46.77
CA GLY A 167 -30.20 -18.87 -45.83
C GLY A 167 -30.13 -20.10 -44.91
N GLN A 168 -29.05 -20.89 -44.97
CA GLN A 168 -28.89 -22.09 -44.14
C GLN A 168 -28.15 -21.78 -42.83
N PRO A 169 -28.45 -22.48 -41.72
CA PRO A 169 -27.73 -22.32 -40.47
C PRO A 169 -26.31 -22.88 -40.59
N VAL A 170 -25.32 -22.05 -40.26
CA VAL A 170 -23.88 -22.36 -40.30
C VAL A 170 -23.20 -21.83 -39.04
N PHE A 171 -22.02 -22.36 -38.70
CA PHE A 171 -21.15 -21.76 -37.68
C PHE A 171 -20.12 -20.88 -38.36
N ALA A 172 -20.12 -19.59 -38.03
CA ALA A 172 -19.17 -18.63 -38.56
C ALA A 172 -18.34 -18.00 -37.42
N PRO A 173 -17.08 -17.61 -37.68
CA PRO A 173 -16.30 -16.80 -36.74
C PRO A 173 -17.05 -15.49 -36.43
N GLN A 174 -17.12 -15.14 -35.15
CA GLN A 174 -17.84 -13.94 -34.69
C GLN A 174 -17.36 -12.65 -35.39
N GLY A 175 -16.06 -12.51 -35.66
CA GLY A 175 -15.51 -11.35 -36.38
C GLY A 175 -15.94 -11.27 -37.86
N GLN A 176 -16.29 -12.42 -38.47
CA GLN A 176 -16.80 -12.49 -39.84
C GLN A 176 -18.31 -12.34 -39.93
N ALA A 177 -19.04 -12.46 -38.82
CA ALA A 177 -20.49 -12.35 -38.85
C ALA A 177 -20.97 -10.96 -39.27
N ALA A 178 -20.23 -9.89 -38.97
CA ALA A 178 -20.62 -8.53 -39.37
C ALA A 178 -20.26 -8.17 -40.83
N THR A 179 -19.25 -8.85 -41.42
CA THR A 179 -18.63 -8.44 -42.69
C THR A 179 -18.75 -9.49 -43.80
N GLY A 180 -18.94 -10.76 -43.45
CA GLY A 180 -18.97 -11.90 -44.37
C GLY A 180 -20.34 -12.25 -44.94
N GLY A 181 -21.36 -11.41 -44.74
CA GLY A 181 -22.72 -11.68 -45.22
C GLY A 181 -23.47 -12.76 -44.42
N TYR A 182 -23.00 -13.07 -43.20
CA TYR A 182 -23.71 -13.94 -42.27
C TYR A 182 -24.65 -13.11 -41.38
N SER A 183 -25.82 -13.63 -41.04
CA SER A 183 -26.69 -13.01 -40.03
C SER A 183 -26.61 -13.80 -38.73
N PRO A 184 -26.10 -13.27 -37.61
CA PRO A 184 -26.01 -14.02 -36.37
C PRO A 184 -27.39 -14.47 -35.90
N VAL A 185 -27.50 -15.73 -35.45
CA VAL A 185 -28.72 -16.24 -34.82
C VAL A 185 -28.76 -15.68 -33.41
N LEU A 186 -29.53 -14.63 -33.23
CA LEU A 186 -29.73 -14.00 -31.93
C LEU A 186 -30.55 -14.91 -31.02
N SER A 187 -30.23 -14.89 -29.72
CA SER A 187 -31.11 -15.51 -28.73
C SER A 187 -32.49 -14.83 -28.71
N ASN A 188 -33.49 -15.51 -28.14
CA ASN A 188 -34.84 -14.96 -28.02
C ASN A 188 -34.84 -13.60 -27.31
N THR A 189 -34.03 -13.47 -26.25
CA THR A 189 -33.88 -12.22 -25.47
C THR A 189 -33.19 -11.12 -26.26
N GLU A 190 -32.15 -11.42 -27.05
CA GLU A 190 -31.48 -10.43 -27.91
C GLU A 190 -32.36 -9.98 -29.07
N THR A 191 -33.14 -10.90 -29.63
CA THR A 191 -34.13 -10.62 -30.67
C THR A 191 -35.22 -9.69 -30.11
N GLN A 192 -35.77 -10.01 -28.94
CA GLN A 192 -36.72 -9.16 -28.24
C GLN A 192 -36.14 -7.79 -27.91
N GLY A 193 -34.90 -7.73 -27.40
CA GLY A 193 -34.22 -6.48 -27.07
C GLY A 193 -33.98 -5.59 -28.31
N THR A 194 -33.62 -6.20 -29.43
CA THR A 194 -33.41 -5.50 -30.71
C THR A 194 -34.72 -4.95 -31.26
N LEU A 195 -35.77 -5.77 -31.30
CA LEU A 195 -37.10 -5.37 -31.74
C LEU A 195 -37.72 -4.31 -30.82
N ALA A 196 -37.54 -4.45 -29.50
CA ALA A 196 -37.97 -3.45 -28.52
C ALA A 196 -37.23 -2.12 -28.71
N ARG A 197 -35.92 -2.14 -29.01
CA ARG A 197 -35.14 -0.93 -29.31
C ARG A 197 -35.62 -0.25 -30.59
N GLN A 198 -35.85 -1.02 -31.67
CA GLN A 198 -36.34 -0.47 -32.94
C GLN A 198 -37.73 0.14 -32.82
N ASN A 199 -38.56 -0.40 -31.93
CA ASN A 199 -39.95 0.01 -31.77
C ASN A 199 -40.24 0.77 -30.46
N PHE A 200 -39.21 1.24 -29.75
CA PHE A 200 -39.37 1.76 -28.38
C PHE A 200 -40.41 2.90 -28.27
N GLY A 201 -40.47 3.78 -29.28
CA GLY A 201 -41.44 4.88 -29.33
C GLY A 201 -42.81 4.52 -29.95
N ASN A 202 -42.98 3.31 -30.48
CA ASN A 202 -44.17 2.90 -31.22
C ASN A 202 -44.70 1.52 -30.82
N MET A 203 -44.33 1.01 -29.64
CA MET A 203 -44.70 -0.35 -29.22
C MET A 203 -46.23 -0.57 -29.23
N GLY A 204 -47.02 0.45 -28.91
CA GLY A 204 -48.48 0.37 -28.91
C GLY A 204 -49.14 0.27 -30.30
N ALA A 205 -48.40 0.53 -31.38
CA ALA A 205 -48.89 0.38 -32.76
C ALA A 205 -48.51 -0.96 -33.40
N LEU A 206 -47.71 -1.79 -32.71
CA LEU A 206 -47.37 -3.12 -33.20
C LEU A 206 -48.60 -4.06 -33.16
N PRO A 207 -48.63 -5.12 -33.98
CA PRO A 207 -49.61 -6.19 -33.85
C PRO A 207 -49.64 -6.79 -32.42
N ALA A 208 -50.81 -7.22 -31.93
CA ALA A 208 -50.98 -7.64 -30.53
C ALA A 208 -50.07 -8.80 -30.10
N ASN A 209 -49.76 -9.72 -31.02
CA ASN A 209 -48.82 -10.82 -30.83
C ASN A 209 -47.36 -10.34 -30.69
N GLU A 210 -46.95 -9.31 -31.44
CA GLU A 210 -45.63 -8.70 -31.32
C GLU A 210 -45.51 -7.90 -30.02
N GLN A 211 -46.56 -7.17 -29.64
CA GLN A 211 -46.60 -6.49 -28.36
C GLN A 211 -46.50 -7.47 -27.18
N GLU A 212 -47.18 -8.62 -27.25
CA GLU A 212 -47.08 -9.66 -26.21
C GLU A 212 -45.68 -10.29 -26.19
N TYR A 213 -45.11 -10.59 -27.36
CA TYR A 213 -43.76 -11.13 -27.47
C TYR A 213 -42.68 -10.18 -26.93
N LEU A 214 -42.86 -8.87 -27.09
CA LEU A 214 -41.95 -7.84 -26.55
C LEU A 214 -42.26 -7.45 -25.10
N GLY A 215 -43.30 -8.03 -24.49
CA GLY A 215 -43.74 -7.67 -23.14
C GLY A 215 -44.37 -6.27 -23.04
N ALA A 216 -44.67 -5.63 -24.18
CA ALA A 216 -45.33 -4.34 -24.26
C ALA A 216 -46.85 -4.44 -24.05
N ASN A 217 -47.45 -5.58 -24.40
CA ASN A 217 -48.83 -5.87 -24.05
C ASN A 217 -48.90 -6.43 -22.63
N ILE A 218 -49.00 -5.53 -21.66
CA ILE A 218 -49.40 -5.91 -20.31
C ILE A 218 -50.90 -6.17 -20.37
N SER A 219 -51.29 -7.37 -20.83
CA SER A 219 -52.65 -7.87 -20.63
C SER A 219 -53.04 -7.58 -19.18
N ALA A 220 -54.28 -7.14 -18.96
CA ALA A 220 -54.79 -6.86 -17.61
C ALA A 220 -54.56 -8.03 -16.64
N ASP A 221 -54.45 -9.25 -17.20
CA ASP A 221 -54.22 -10.51 -16.49
C ASP A 221 -52.76 -10.77 -16.08
N LYS A 222 -51.79 -10.01 -16.60
CA LYS A 222 -50.34 -10.12 -16.31
C LYS A 222 -49.78 -8.94 -15.50
N ARG A 223 -50.61 -8.03 -15.01
CA ARG A 223 -50.17 -6.94 -14.12
C ARG A 223 -49.79 -7.55 -12.77
N THR A 224 -48.66 -7.13 -12.18
CA THR A 224 -48.34 -7.51 -10.80
C THR A 224 -49.32 -6.81 -9.87
N PRO A 225 -50.09 -7.53 -9.04
CA PRO A 225 -51.03 -6.90 -8.12
C PRO A 225 -50.26 -6.09 -7.07
N LYS A 226 -50.67 -4.84 -6.91
CA LYS A 226 -50.16 -3.91 -5.89
C LYS A 226 -51.03 -4.00 -4.64
N ASN A 227 -50.43 -3.80 -3.47
CA ASN A 227 -51.17 -3.77 -2.22
C ASN A 227 -51.69 -2.35 -1.95
N TYR A 228 -53.00 -2.20 -1.77
CA TYR A 228 -53.68 -0.96 -1.40
C TYR A 228 -54.14 -1.05 0.05
N ILE A 229 -53.67 -0.13 0.88
CA ILE A 229 -53.84 -0.18 2.33
C ILE A 229 -54.80 0.93 2.76
N LEU A 230 -55.84 0.56 3.50
CA LEU A 230 -56.77 1.50 4.12
C LEU A 230 -57.18 0.97 5.50
N ASN A 231 -56.96 1.76 6.55
CA ASN A 231 -57.36 1.44 7.93
C ASN A 231 -56.90 0.04 8.42
N GLY A 232 -55.71 -0.38 8.00
CA GLY A 232 -55.15 -1.70 8.34
C GLY A 232 -55.71 -2.88 7.51
N GLN A 233 -56.60 -2.62 6.55
CA GLN A 233 -57.06 -3.62 5.57
C GLN A 233 -56.27 -3.49 4.27
N ASN A 234 -55.91 -4.65 3.72
CA ASN A 234 -55.15 -4.79 2.48
C ASN A 234 -56.07 -5.24 1.34
N PHE A 235 -56.03 -4.51 0.23
CA PHE A 235 -56.72 -4.82 -1.01
C PHE A 235 -55.68 -5.00 -2.11
N LEU A 236 -55.84 -6.03 -2.96
CA LEU A 236 -54.97 -6.15 -4.14
C LEU A 236 -55.58 -5.37 -5.29
N THR A 237 -54.78 -4.59 -6.01
CA THR A 237 -55.19 -3.77 -7.15
C THR A 237 -54.14 -3.74 -8.24
N TYR A 238 -54.56 -3.64 -9.50
CA TYR A 238 -53.62 -3.47 -10.63
C TYR A 238 -53.42 -2.01 -11.03
N ASP A 239 -54.37 -1.13 -10.70
CA ASP A 239 -54.48 0.24 -11.21
C ASP A 239 -54.55 1.30 -10.10
N GLY A 240 -54.71 0.90 -8.83
CA GLY A 240 -54.90 1.82 -7.71
C GLY A 240 -56.33 2.36 -7.58
N VAL A 241 -57.28 1.87 -8.38
CA VAL A 241 -58.66 2.37 -8.45
C VAL A 241 -59.66 1.24 -8.22
N THR A 242 -59.40 0.05 -8.75
CA THR A 242 -60.25 -1.14 -8.61
C THR A 242 -59.45 -2.30 -8.02
N ASP A 243 -60.10 -3.14 -7.22
CA ASP A 243 -59.50 -4.37 -6.74
C ASP A 243 -59.26 -5.36 -7.89
N VAL A 244 -58.48 -6.41 -7.66
CA VAL A 244 -58.21 -7.47 -8.66
C VAL A 244 -59.48 -8.21 -9.14
N ARG A 245 -60.64 -7.96 -8.52
CA ARG A 245 -61.96 -8.51 -8.90
C ARG A 245 -62.83 -7.47 -9.60
N GLY A 246 -62.30 -6.29 -9.93
CA GLY A 246 -62.98 -5.21 -10.64
C GLY A 246 -63.90 -4.35 -9.78
N ARG A 247 -63.87 -4.47 -8.45
CA ARG A 247 -64.68 -3.64 -7.54
C ARG A 247 -63.94 -2.34 -7.22
N PRO A 248 -64.63 -1.19 -7.16
CA PRO A 248 -63.97 0.07 -6.80
C PRO A 248 -63.36 -0.02 -5.39
N LEU A 249 -62.13 0.44 -5.26
CA LEU A 249 -61.45 0.53 -3.97
C LEU A 249 -62.07 1.65 -3.13
N PRO A 250 -62.15 1.47 -1.79
CA PRO A 250 -62.65 2.53 -0.92
C PRO A 250 -61.69 3.72 -0.95
N SER A 251 -62.24 4.94 -1.00
CA SER A 251 -61.46 6.17 -1.09
C SER A 251 -60.63 6.44 0.17
N GLY A 252 -59.47 7.08 0.00
CA GLY A 252 -58.58 7.51 1.09
C GLY A 252 -57.50 6.51 1.50
N GLY A 253 -57.36 5.38 0.80
CA GLY A 253 -56.24 4.46 0.97
C GLY A 253 -55.06 4.86 0.09
N TYR A 254 -53.94 4.15 0.25
CA TYR A 254 -52.73 4.37 -0.54
C TYR A 254 -52.15 3.04 -1.02
N ILE A 255 -51.42 3.08 -2.13
CA ILE A 255 -50.66 1.92 -2.59
C ILE A 255 -49.44 1.78 -1.67
N GLY A 256 -49.41 0.70 -0.90
CA GLY A 256 -48.24 0.31 -0.13
C GLY A 256 -47.15 -0.17 -1.08
N ASN A 257 -46.12 0.65 -1.28
CA ASN A 257 -44.86 0.17 -1.82
C ASN A 257 -44.18 -0.62 -0.69
N VAL A 258 -43.74 -1.85 -0.98
CA VAL A 258 -42.90 -2.60 -0.04
C VAL A 258 -41.56 -1.87 0.05
N GLN A 259 -41.43 -1.00 1.04
CA GLN A 259 -40.16 -0.49 1.54
C GLN A 259 -39.91 -1.21 2.86
N GLY A 260 -39.04 -2.21 2.82
CA GLY A 260 -38.61 -3.02 3.96
C GLY A 260 -37.24 -3.61 3.66
N GLY A 261 -36.49 -3.96 4.71
CA GLY A 261 -35.15 -4.53 4.59
C GLY A 261 -35.17 -5.88 3.86
N ALA A 262 -34.01 -6.35 3.43
CA ALA A 262 -33.82 -7.55 2.58
C ALA A 262 -34.61 -8.81 3.00
N ALA A 263 -34.94 -8.97 4.29
CA ALA A 263 -35.76 -10.07 4.81
C ALA A 263 -37.25 -9.99 4.40
N ASP A 264 -37.79 -8.78 4.19
CA ASP A 264 -39.18 -8.55 3.80
C ASP A 264 -39.38 -8.55 2.27
N ALA A 265 -38.28 -8.42 1.51
CA ALA A 265 -38.26 -8.36 0.05
C ALA A 265 -38.04 -9.74 -0.63
N GLY A 266 -37.94 -10.83 0.14
CA GLY A 266 -37.83 -12.18 -0.42
C GLY A 266 -36.46 -12.53 -1.02
N LEU A 267 -35.37 -11.88 -0.58
CA LEU A 267 -34.04 -12.40 -0.84
C LEU A 267 -33.92 -13.79 -0.21
N THR A 268 -33.56 -14.79 -1.02
CA THR A 268 -33.42 -16.17 -0.55
C THR A 268 -32.36 -16.25 0.55
N ASN A 269 -32.51 -17.17 1.51
CA ASN A 269 -31.57 -17.39 2.62
C ASN A 269 -30.10 -17.49 2.17
N SER A 270 -29.86 -17.93 0.92
CA SER A 270 -28.53 -17.98 0.30
C SER A 270 -27.89 -16.59 0.14
N VAL A 271 -28.61 -15.62 -0.42
CA VAL A 271 -28.05 -14.28 -0.68
C VAL A 271 -27.79 -13.54 0.63
N THR A 272 -28.66 -13.70 1.63
CA THR A 272 -28.42 -13.15 2.98
C THR A 272 -27.19 -13.76 3.63
N THR A 273 -27.01 -15.07 3.51
CA THR A 273 -25.83 -15.77 4.04
C THR A 273 -24.55 -15.29 3.36
N ASP A 274 -24.57 -15.07 2.05
CA ASP A 274 -23.40 -14.61 1.29
C ASP A 274 -23.07 -13.15 1.59
N VAL A 275 -24.07 -12.27 1.73
CA VAL A 275 -23.87 -10.89 2.19
C VAL A 275 -23.27 -10.86 3.61
N GLN A 276 -23.76 -11.71 4.53
CA GLN A 276 -23.20 -11.81 5.88
C GLN A 276 -21.76 -12.30 5.89
N LYS A 277 -21.41 -13.30 5.05
CA LYS A 277 -20.02 -13.76 4.87
C LYS A 277 -19.13 -12.64 4.34
N ASN A 278 -19.59 -11.88 3.35
CA ASN A 278 -18.84 -10.76 2.77
C ASN A 278 -18.63 -9.63 3.79
N ILE A 279 -19.63 -9.32 4.63
CA ILE A 279 -19.50 -8.35 5.72
C ILE A 279 -18.47 -8.84 6.75
N LEU A 280 -18.52 -10.12 7.14
CA LEU A 280 -17.57 -10.69 8.08
C LEU A 280 -16.14 -10.67 7.52
N SER A 281 -15.95 -11.05 6.26
CA SER A 281 -14.65 -11.01 5.57
C SER A 281 -14.09 -9.59 5.50
N ASN A 282 -14.93 -8.60 5.17
CA ASN A 282 -14.50 -7.20 5.13
C ASN A 282 -14.15 -6.65 6.53
N ASN A 283 -14.86 -7.08 7.58
CA ASN A 283 -14.50 -6.71 8.96
C ASN A 283 -13.17 -7.32 9.38
N LYS A 284 -12.92 -8.60 9.06
CA LYS A 284 -11.63 -9.26 9.31
C LYS A 284 -10.49 -8.51 8.60
N PHE A 285 -10.68 -8.19 7.32
CA PHE A 285 -9.69 -7.46 6.54
C PHE A 285 -9.43 -6.05 7.08
N LYS A 286 -10.49 -5.31 7.48
CA LYS A 286 -10.35 -3.98 8.10
C LYS A 286 -9.57 -4.03 9.41
N ASN A 287 -9.84 -5.00 10.27
CA ASN A 287 -9.11 -5.19 11.53
C ASN A 287 -7.63 -5.52 11.27
N LEU A 288 -7.35 -6.39 10.28
CA LEU A 288 -5.98 -6.68 9.85
C LEU A 288 -5.26 -5.44 9.31
N ALA A 289 -5.93 -4.63 8.50
CA ALA A 289 -5.35 -3.40 7.95
C ALA A 289 -4.99 -2.39 9.05
N ALA A 290 -5.91 -2.16 10.01
CA ALA A 290 -5.67 -1.28 11.14
C ALA A 290 -4.51 -1.75 12.02
N LEU A 291 -4.43 -3.06 12.27
CA LEU A 291 -3.36 -3.65 13.06
C LEU A 291 -2.01 -3.63 12.35
N THR A 292 -2.02 -3.91 11.04
CA THR A 292 -0.84 -3.77 10.17
C THR A 292 -0.35 -2.33 10.16
N ARG A 293 -1.25 -1.34 10.18
CA ARG A 293 -0.89 0.07 10.31
C ARG A 293 -0.24 0.35 11.67
N GLU A 294 -0.84 -0.09 12.76
CA GLU A 294 -0.29 0.15 14.11
C GLU A 294 1.15 -0.39 14.22
N TYR A 295 1.39 -1.61 13.68
CA TYR A 295 2.72 -2.20 13.63
C TYR A 295 3.67 -1.46 12.70
N ALA A 296 3.19 -1.05 11.54
CA ALA A 296 3.95 -0.23 10.61
C ALA A 296 4.38 1.09 11.25
N GLN A 297 3.59 1.68 12.14
CA GLN A 297 3.91 2.93 12.84
C GLN A 297 4.93 2.76 13.97
N LYS A 298 4.95 1.60 14.65
CA LYS A 298 5.78 1.38 15.85
C LYS A 298 7.28 1.37 15.57
N ASP A 299 7.74 0.82 14.45
CA ASP A 299 9.16 0.77 14.13
C ASP A 299 9.44 1.12 12.64
N PRO A 300 10.01 2.31 12.37
CA PRO A 300 10.42 2.71 11.02
C PRO A 300 11.50 1.80 10.42
N ASN A 301 12.23 1.05 11.24
CA ASN A 301 13.31 0.16 10.79
C ASN A 301 12.80 -1.17 10.23
N ASN A 302 11.49 -1.44 10.31
CA ASN A 302 10.89 -2.65 9.74
C ASN A 302 10.73 -2.60 8.20
N PHE A 303 11.17 -1.51 7.56
CA PHE A 303 11.04 -1.28 6.13
C PHE A 303 12.40 -1.31 5.42
N GLY A 304 12.43 -1.89 4.22
CA GLY A 304 13.63 -1.97 3.38
C GLY A 304 14.72 -2.90 3.94
N ILE A 305 15.98 -2.64 3.57
CA ILE A 305 17.14 -3.50 3.93
C ILE A 305 17.30 -3.68 5.46
N PRO A 306 17.12 -2.65 6.31
CA PRO A 306 17.22 -2.83 7.76
C PRO A 306 16.13 -3.77 8.34
N GLY A 307 14.93 -3.74 7.75
CA GLY A 307 13.81 -4.59 8.18
C GLY A 307 14.04 -6.07 7.86
N PHE A 308 14.75 -6.36 6.77
CA PHE A 308 15.13 -7.72 6.40
C PHE A 308 16.09 -8.36 7.43
N ILE A 309 16.94 -7.56 8.08
CA ILE A 309 17.97 -8.05 9.01
C ILE A 309 17.39 -8.21 10.44
N LYS A 310 16.34 -7.47 10.78
CA LYS A 310 15.76 -7.45 12.13
C LYS A 310 14.74 -8.58 12.35
N GLY A 311 15.19 -9.82 12.17
CA GLY A 311 14.45 -11.04 12.54
C GLY A 311 14.96 -11.61 13.85
N THR A 312 14.41 -11.21 15.00
CA THR A 312 14.59 -11.97 16.26
C THR A 312 13.39 -11.85 17.20
N VAL A 313 12.51 -12.85 17.12
CA VAL A 313 11.74 -13.59 18.15
C VAL A 313 10.94 -12.85 19.25
N GLN A 314 11.33 -11.66 19.74
CA GLN A 314 10.72 -11.09 20.95
C GLN A 314 9.39 -10.33 20.74
N ASP A 315 9.14 -9.76 19.55
CA ASP A 315 7.93 -8.97 19.29
C ASP A 315 6.70 -9.80 18.86
N VAL A 316 6.87 -11.10 18.58
CA VAL A 316 5.82 -11.99 18.08
C VAL A 316 4.82 -12.39 19.18
N ALA A 317 5.25 -12.44 20.46
CA ALA A 317 4.37 -12.85 21.55
C ALA A 317 3.28 -11.80 21.88
N GLN A 318 3.59 -10.50 21.79
CA GLN A 318 2.59 -9.43 21.95
C GLN A 318 1.70 -9.29 20.70
N LEU A 319 2.26 -9.57 19.53
CA LEU A 319 1.52 -9.68 18.26
C LEU A 319 0.44 -10.77 18.35
N ALA A 320 0.72 -11.88 19.03
CA ALA A 320 -0.12 -13.08 19.04
C ALA A 320 -1.51 -12.89 19.69
N GLY A 321 -1.64 -12.03 20.70
CA GLY A 321 -2.90 -11.84 21.42
C GLY A 321 -3.91 -10.95 20.70
N THR A 322 -3.45 -9.82 20.16
CA THR A 322 -4.33 -8.77 19.60
C THR A 322 -4.83 -9.11 18.20
N VAL A 323 -3.98 -9.73 17.36
CA VAL A 323 -4.32 -10.12 15.97
C VAL A 323 -5.37 -11.23 15.95
N ALA A 324 -5.21 -12.23 16.82
CA ALA A 324 -6.10 -13.36 16.90
C ALA A 324 -7.52 -12.94 17.28
N GLN A 325 -7.64 -12.16 18.36
CA GLN A 325 -8.92 -11.64 18.83
C GLN A 325 -9.61 -10.77 17.77
N GLY A 326 -8.86 -9.93 17.07
CA GLY A 326 -9.40 -9.10 15.98
C GLY A 326 -9.92 -9.88 14.77
N LEU A 327 -9.40 -11.09 14.56
CA LEU A 327 -9.80 -11.99 13.47
C LEU A 327 -10.85 -13.04 13.87
N GLY A 328 -11.22 -13.09 15.15
CA GLY A 328 -12.13 -14.09 15.71
C GLY A 328 -11.47 -15.45 15.98
N TYR A 329 -10.14 -15.50 16.07
CA TYR A 329 -9.38 -16.68 16.46
C TYR A 329 -8.91 -16.57 17.91
N ASN A 330 -8.67 -17.71 18.54
CA ASN A 330 -8.20 -17.76 19.93
C ASN A 330 -6.71 -17.39 20.06
N ASP A 331 -5.91 -17.61 19.01
CA ASP A 331 -4.49 -17.27 18.94
C ASP A 331 -4.03 -17.06 17.46
N VAL A 332 -2.87 -16.42 17.27
CA VAL A 332 -2.32 -16.11 15.94
C VAL A 332 -1.88 -17.36 15.21
N GLU A 333 -1.41 -18.36 15.93
CA GLU A 333 -1.01 -19.64 15.33
C GLU A 333 -2.20 -20.30 14.65
N THR A 334 -3.39 -20.25 15.25
CA THR A 334 -4.66 -20.70 14.69
C THR A 334 -5.08 -19.84 13.50
N ALA A 335 -4.92 -18.51 13.58
CA ALA A 335 -5.24 -17.61 12.47
C ALA A 335 -4.36 -17.88 11.24
N VAL A 336 -3.04 -18.02 11.45
CA VAL A 336 -2.06 -18.35 10.43
C VAL A 336 -2.30 -19.76 9.91
N THR A 337 -2.48 -20.76 10.77
CA THR A 337 -2.75 -22.15 10.38
C THR A 337 -4.06 -22.28 9.60
N SER A 338 -5.10 -21.54 9.97
CA SER A 338 -6.36 -21.50 9.22
C SER A 338 -6.16 -20.87 7.85
N ALA A 339 -5.50 -19.71 7.78
CA ALA A 339 -5.21 -19.03 6.52
C ALA A 339 -4.34 -19.88 5.59
N LEU A 340 -3.34 -20.58 6.15
CA LEU A 340 -2.51 -21.56 5.46
C LEU A 340 -3.32 -22.73 4.90
N ALA A 341 -4.15 -23.35 5.74
CA ALA A 341 -4.99 -24.47 5.33
C ALA A 341 -6.00 -24.07 4.25
N ASP A 342 -6.56 -22.86 4.35
CA ASP A 342 -7.48 -22.32 3.35
C ASP A 342 -6.75 -21.96 2.05
N ALA A 343 -5.55 -21.35 2.13
CA ALA A 343 -4.71 -21.05 0.97
C ALA A 343 -4.32 -22.33 0.21
N GLN A 344 -3.92 -23.37 0.93
CA GLN A 344 -3.61 -24.69 0.36
C GLN A 344 -4.84 -25.35 -0.26
N ARG A 345 -6.00 -25.30 0.40
CA ARG A 345 -7.26 -25.80 -0.18
C ARG A 345 -7.65 -25.08 -1.46
N ASN A 346 -7.35 -23.80 -1.55
CA ASN A 346 -7.61 -22.97 -2.72
C ASN A 346 -6.52 -23.10 -3.81
N GLY A 347 -5.47 -23.89 -3.58
CA GLY A 347 -4.38 -24.08 -4.54
C GLY A 347 -3.48 -22.85 -4.69
N VAL A 348 -3.43 -21.98 -3.68
CA VAL A 348 -2.55 -20.81 -3.69
C VAL A 348 -1.11 -21.22 -3.45
N ASP A 349 -0.19 -20.76 -4.30
CA ASP A 349 1.24 -21.03 -4.17
C ASP A 349 1.77 -20.47 -2.83
N PRO A 350 2.32 -21.33 -1.95
CA PRO A 350 2.93 -20.92 -0.68
C PRO A 350 3.98 -19.82 -0.82
N SER A 351 4.66 -19.74 -1.96
CA SER A 351 5.70 -18.73 -2.23
C SER A 351 5.13 -17.30 -2.23
N LEU A 352 3.85 -17.12 -2.56
CA LEU A 352 3.20 -15.82 -2.64
C LEU A 352 2.88 -15.23 -1.28
N ILE A 353 2.80 -16.06 -0.25
CA ILE A 353 2.46 -15.74 1.15
C ILE A 353 3.54 -16.27 2.10
N SER A 354 4.81 -16.11 1.70
CA SER A 354 5.99 -16.58 2.44
C SER A 354 6.00 -16.20 3.94
N GLY A 355 5.40 -15.05 4.27
CA GLY A 355 5.19 -14.52 5.62
C GLY A 355 4.36 -15.41 6.54
N LEU A 356 3.54 -16.29 5.96
CA LEU A 356 2.73 -17.26 6.71
C LEU A 356 3.49 -18.55 7.02
N TYR A 357 4.54 -18.87 6.27
CA TYR A 357 5.24 -20.15 6.34
C TYR A 357 6.61 -20.07 7.05
N ASP A 358 7.22 -18.89 7.11
CA ASP A 358 8.52 -18.70 7.75
C ASP A 358 8.36 -18.02 9.13
N PRO A 359 8.53 -18.76 10.24
CA PRO A 359 8.39 -18.23 11.59
C PRO A 359 9.50 -17.23 11.97
N ASN A 360 10.56 -17.09 11.16
CA ASN A 360 11.65 -16.16 11.42
C ASN A 360 11.42 -14.77 10.83
N LEU A 361 10.34 -14.58 10.07
CA LEU A 361 10.00 -13.28 9.48
C LEU A 361 9.48 -12.31 10.55
N SER A 362 9.74 -11.01 10.34
CA SER A 362 9.19 -9.97 11.20
C SER A 362 7.66 -10.04 11.23
N GLY A 363 7.07 -9.73 12.38
CA GLY A 363 5.61 -9.75 12.56
C GLY A 363 4.87 -8.89 11.54
N LEU A 364 5.50 -7.82 11.04
CA LEU A 364 4.95 -6.97 9.99
C LEU A 364 4.79 -7.74 8.66
N HIS A 365 5.69 -8.66 8.32
CA HIS A 365 5.59 -9.46 7.10
C HIS A 365 4.45 -10.47 7.19
N THR A 366 4.34 -11.17 8.32
CA THR A 366 3.23 -12.12 8.54
C THR A 366 1.89 -11.39 8.49
N LEU A 367 1.79 -10.21 9.11
CA LEU A 367 0.57 -9.38 9.02
C LEU A 367 0.29 -8.89 7.61
N SER A 368 1.30 -8.46 6.88
CA SER A 368 1.16 -8.01 5.49
C SER A 368 0.64 -9.13 4.59
N ASP A 369 1.22 -10.33 4.69
CA ASP A 369 0.80 -11.48 3.88
C ASP A 369 -0.59 -12.02 4.31
N LEU A 370 -0.91 -12.02 5.62
CA LEU A 370 -2.28 -12.30 6.11
C LEU A 370 -3.29 -11.30 5.54
N MET A 371 -2.94 -10.02 5.55
CA MET A 371 -3.77 -8.95 5.04
C MET A 371 -4.00 -9.10 3.53
N VAL A 372 -2.95 -9.34 2.75
CA VAL A 372 -3.01 -9.62 1.31
C VAL A 372 -3.92 -10.81 1.02
N TYR A 373 -3.77 -11.90 1.76
CA TYR A 373 -4.61 -13.09 1.58
C TYR A 373 -6.07 -12.80 1.93
N SER A 374 -6.36 -12.12 3.05
CA SER A 374 -7.74 -11.76 3.43
C SER A 374 -8.40 -10.82 2.43
N ALA A 375 -7.61 -9.94 1.79
CA ALA A 375 -8.09 -9.05 0.73
C ALA A 375 -8.47 -9.85 -0.53
N ALA A 376 -7.61 -10.81 -0.90
CA ALA A 376 -7.86 -11.72 -2.00
C ALA A 376 -9.11 -12.59 -1.76
N GLU A 377 -9.30 -13.07 -0.53
CA GLU A 377 -10.50 -13.80 -0.09
C GLU A 377 -11.76 -12.95 -0.20
N ALA A 378 -11.73 -11.71 0.30
CA ALA A 378 -12.86 -10.80 0.22
C ALA A 378 -13.27 -10.50 -1.23
N LEU A 379 -12.30 -10.37 -2.15
CA LEU A 379 -12.59 -10.14 -3.57
C LEU A 379 -13.10 -11.38 -4.29
N ALA A 380 -12.49 -12.54 -4.03
CA ALA A 380 -12.91 -13.81 -4.61
C ALA A 380 -14.34 -14.18 -4.16
N GLY A 381 -14.65 -13.98 -2.87
CA GLY A 381 -15.98 -14.21 -2.29
C GLY A 381 -17.10 -13.40 -2.95
N GLN A 382 -16.83 -12.15 -3.36
CA GLN A 382 -17.81 -11.33 -4.09
C GLN A 382 -18.18 -11.90 -5.47
N SER A 383 -17.28 -12.66 -6.08
CA SER A 383 -17.49 -13.29 -7.39
C SER A 383 -17.89 -14.77 -7.29
N GLY A 384 -18.13 -15.27 -6.07
CA GLY A 384 -18.51 -16.67 -5.82
C GLY A 384 -17.42 -17.68 -6.20
N ARG A 385 -16.17 -17.24 -6.31
CA ARG A 385 -15.02 -18.08 -6.67
C ARG A 385 -14.05 -18.22 -5.50
N SER A 386 -13.22 -19.26 -5.54
CA SER A 386 -12.10 -19.42 -4.61
C SER A 386 -10.97 -18.42 -4.90
N VAL A 387 -10.13 -18.18 -3.90
CA VAL A 387 -8.94 -17.35 -4.02
C VAL A 387 -7.96 -17.99 -5.01
N SER A 388 -7.42 -17.19 -5.93
CA SER A 388 -6.38 -17.63 -6.86
C SER A 388 -5.06 -16.91 -6.62
N ASP A 389 -3.96 -17.48 -7.11
CA ASP A 389 -2.63 -16.84 -7.14
C ASP A 389 -2.66 -15.43 -7.72
N LYS A 390 -3.49 -15.22 -8.76
CA LYS A 390 -3.64 -13.92 -9.42
C LYS A 390 -4.22 -12.87 -8.47
N ASP A 391 -5.16 -13.26 -7.60
CA ASP A 391 -5.76 -12.34 -6.63
C ASP A 391 -4.75 -11.97 -5.55
N VAL A 392 -4.03 -12.95 -5.03
CA VAL A 392 -2.97 -12.75 -4.03
C VAL A 392 -1.88 -11.85 -4.60
N GLN A 393 -1.40 -12.10 -5.82
CA GLN A 393 -0.43 -11.24 -6.49
C GLN A 393 -0.96 -9.83 -6.75
N PHE A 394 -2.22 -9.70 -7.17
CA PHE A 394 -2.85 -8.41 -7.39
C PHE A 394 -2.86 -7.57 -6.11
N PHE A 395 -3.31 -8.14 -4.98
CA PHE A 395 -3.30 -7.43 -3.71
C PHE A 395 -1.89 -7.20 -3.17
N LYS A 396 -0.96 -8.13 -3.38
CA LYS A 396 0.46 -7.93 -3.02
C LYS A 396 1.08 -6.76 -3.77
N ARG A 397 0.69 -6.51 -5.03
CA ARG A 397 1.12 -5.32 -5.79
C ARG A 397 0.51 -4.02 -5.25
N ILE A 398 -0.75 -4.05 -4.82
CA ILE A 398 -1.43 -2.89 -4.23
C ILE A 398 -0.80 -2.54 -2.89
N VAL A 399 -0.80 -3.50 -1.95
CA VAL A 399 -0.24 -3.38 -0.60
C VAL A 399 1.26 -3.06 -0.66
N GLY A 400 1.97 -3.72 -1.59
CA GLY A 400 3.43 -3.71 -1.67
C GLY A 400 4.06 -4.67 -0.65
N ASP A 401 5.28 -5.13 -0.93
CA ASP A 401 6.05 -5.91 0.03
C ASP A 401 6.82 -4.94 0.96
N PRO A 402 6.67 -5.02 2.29
CA PRO A 402 7.47 -4.20 3.20
C PRO A 402 8.98 -4.47 3.10
N ARG A 403 9.40 -5.61 2.52
CA ARG A 403 10.80 -5.95 2.20
C ARG A 403 11.32 -5.28 0.94
N ASP A 404 10.44 -4.72 0.11
CA ASP A 404 10.87 -4.01 -1.08
C ASP A 404 11.80 -2.87 -0.65
N ILE A 405 13.01 -2.86 -1.22
CA ILE A 405 14.05 -1.86 -0.94
C ILE A 405 13.59 -0.43 -1.22
N PHE A 406 12.52 -0.26 -2.00
CA PHE A 406 11.90 1.03 -2.31
C PHE A 406 10.69 1.37 -1.43
N MET A 407 10.25 0.43 -0.58
CA MET A 407 9.19 0.64 0.38
C MET A 407 9.76 1.31 1.63
N ASN A 408 9.22 2.47 1.96
CA ASN A 408 9.47 3.12 3.24
C ASN A 408 8.16 3.16 4.04
N GLN A 409 8.27 3.41 5.34
CA GLN A 409 7.15 3.47 6.27
C GLN A 409 6.03 4.38 5.74
N GLN A 410 6.36 5.59 5.26
CA GLN A 410 5.35 6.55 4.79
C GLN A 410 4.58 6.04 3.56
N LYS A 411 5.27 5.46 2.58
CA LYS A 411 4.66 4.86 1.39
C LYS A 411 3.74 3.70 1.76
N TYR A 412 4.21 2.82 2.66
CA TYR A 412 3.43 1.69 3.13
C TYR A 412 2.18 2.14 3.88
N LEU A 413 2.30 3.10 4.80
CA LEU A 413 1.17 3.69 5.52
C LEU A 413 0.17 4.37 4.58
N THR A 414 0.65 5.06 3.55
CA THR A 414 -0.20 5.69 2.53
C THR A 414 -1.01 4.65 1.76
N LYS A 415 -0.39 3.52 1.40
CA LYS A 415 -1.08 2.40 0.75
C LYS A 415 -2.12 1.75 1.66
N LEU A 416 -1.81 1.54 2.95
CA LEU A 416 -2.78 1.06 3.92
C LEU A 416 -3.99 1.99 4.06
N THR A 417 -3.78 3.31 4.06
CA THR A 417 -4.88 4.29 4.05
C THR A 417 -5.74 4.22 2.80
N GLN A 418 -5.14 3.99 1.63
CA GLN A 418 -5.92 3.79 0.41
C GLN A 418 -6.76 2.51 0.48
N ILE A 419 -6.20 1.42 1.02
CA ILE A 419 -6.91 0.15 1.19
C ILE A 419 -8.10 0.31 2.14
N GLU A 420 -7.90 0.94 3.29
CA GLU A 420 -9.00 1.18 4.23
C GLU A 420 -10.10 2.04 3.64
N ARG A 421 -9.75 3.06 2.84
CA ARG A 421 -10.76 3.86 2.13
C ARG A 421 -11.60 3.00 1.17
N ILE A 422 -10.96 2.09 0.44
CA ILE A 422 -11.67 1.15 -0.44
C ILE A 422 -12.58 0.23 0.38
N LEU A 423 -12.11 -0.24 1.54
CA LEU A 423 -12.90 -1.09 2.43
C LEU A 423 -14.11 -0.37 3.02
N ASP A 424 -13.94 0.89 3.43
CA ASP A 424 -15.03 1.70 3.96
C ASP A 424 -16.13 1.93 2.90
N MET A 425 -15.73 2.19 1.65
CA MET A 425 -16.68 2.29 0.54
C MET A 425 -17.42 0.97 0.31
N ASN A 426 -16.70 -0.16 0.25
CA ASN A 426 -17.31 -1.48 0.06
C ASN A 426 -18.24 -1.85 1.22
N GLN A 427 -17.88 -1.54 2.46
CA GLN A 427 -18.74 -1.76 3.63
C GLN A 427 -19.99 -0.90 3.58
N ALA A 428 -19.89 0.37 3.17
CA ALA A 428 -21.05 1.24 2.98
C ALA A 428 -22.00 0.66 1.93
N THR A 429 -21.48 0.22 0.78
CA THR A 429 -22.29 -0.40 -0.27
C THR A 429 -22.96 -1.70 0.19
N LEU A 430 -22.26 -2.56 0.94
CA LEU A 430 -22.83 -3.80 1.47
C LEU A 430 -23.89 -3.55 2.54
N ARG A 431 -23.68 -2.55 3.42
CA ARG A 431 -24.69 -2.14 4.39
C ARG A 431 -25.92 -1.57 3.70
N ASP A 432 -25.74 -0.72 2.70
CA ASP A 432 -26.83 -0.17 1.90
C ASP A 432 -27.60 -1.26 1.14
N ALA A 433 -26.90 -2.26 0.59
CA ALA A 433 -27.53 -3.41 -0.03
C ALA A 433 -28.34 -4.25 0.99
N GLN A 434 -27.84 -4.37 2.23
CA GLN A 434 -28.51 -5.10 3.31
C GLN A 434 -29.75 -4.35 3.84
N THR A 435 -29.68 -3.03 3.97
CA THR A 435 -30.78 -2.20 4.50
C THR A 435 -31.81 -1.82 3.45
N ASN A 436 -31.40 -1.54 2.21
CA ASN A 436 -32.28 -0.99 1.17
C ASN A 436 -32.66 -2.01 0.08
N GLY A 437 -32.15 -3.24 0.13
CA GLY A 437 -32.56 -4.34 -0.78
C GLY A 437 -32.15 -4.20 -2.25
N ALA A 438 -31.51 -3.09 -2.63
CA ALA A 438 -30.95 -2.87 -3.96
C ALA A 438 -29.42 -2.85 -3.88
N VAL A 439 -28.76 -3.82 -4.53
CA VAL A 439 -27.32 -3.74 -4.77
C VAL A 439 -27.12 -2.73 -5.91
N PRO A 440 -26.38 -1.63 -5.72
CA PRO A 440 -25.94 -0.82 -6.85
C PRO A 440 -25.12 -1.72 -7.77
N ASN A 441 -25.52 -1.81 -9.04
CA ASN A 441 -24.80 -2.58 -10.05
C ASN A 441 -23.41 -1.97 -10.25
N MET A 442 -22.41 -2.42 -9.48
CA MET A 442 -21.02 -2.06 -9.68
C MET A 442 -20.46 -2.95 -10.79
N GLY A 443 -20.70 -2.54 -12.03
CA GLY A 443 -19.98 -3.08 -13.18
C GLY A 443 -18.47 -2.95 -12.95
N ALA A 444 -17.74 -4.01 -13.29
CA ALA A 444 -16.28 -4.08 -13.13
C ALA A 444 -15.60 -2.81 -13.67
N GLY A 445 -14.93 -2.07 -12.77
CA GLY A 445 -13.98 -1.03 -13.16
C GLY A 445 -14.49 0.41 -13.27
N GLN A 446 -15.45 0.86 -12.47
CA GLN A 446 -15.56 2.32 -12.24
C GLN A 446 -14.39 2.80 -11.39
N VAL A 447 -13.36 3.29 -12.08
CA VAL A 447 -12.37 4.24 -11.55
C VAL A 447 -13.16 5.37 -10.85
N PRO A 448 -12.75 5.85 -9.67
CA PRO A 448 -13.43 6.95 -9.00
C PRO A 448 -13.68 8.09 -10.00
N PRO A 449 -14.84 8.76 -9.97
CA PRO A 449 -15.03 9.95 -10.78
C PRO A 449 -13.84 10.88 -10.52
N GLU A 450 -13.12 11.16 -11.59
CA GLU A 450 -12.09 12.19 -11.61
C GLU A 450 -12.71 13.40 -10.94
N THR A 451 -12.10 13.85 -9.84
CA THR A 451 -12.52 15.05 -9.11
C THR A 451 -12.85 16.11 -10.14
N ALA A 452 -14.10 16.56 -10.14
CA ALA A 452 -14.61 17.55 -11.08
C ALA A 452 -13.53 18.61 -11.29
N VAL A 453 -13.09 18.75 -12.54
CA VAL A 453 -12.18 19.80 -12.94
C VAL A 453 -12.77 21.09 -12.38
N PRO A 454 -12.04 21.82 -11.51
CA PRO A 454 -12.55 23.07 -10.97
C PRO A 454 -12.99 23.93 -12.14
N ALA A 455 -14.18 24.53 -12.01
CA ALA A 455 -14.73 25.42 -13.03
C ALA A 455 -13.61 26.35 -13.53
N PRO A 456 -13.48 26.58 -14.86
CA PRO A 456 -12.41 27.40 -15.40
C PRO A 456 -12.39 28.71 -14.62
N GLN A 457 -11.29 28.92 -13.89
CA GLN A 457 -11.07 30.18 -13.20
C GLN A 457 -11.14 31.26 -14.28
N ALA A 458 -11.93 32.30 -14.00
CA ALA A 458 -11.93 33.50 -14.83
C ALA A 458 -10.48 33.90 -15.09
N PRO A 459 -10.14 34.33 -16.32
CA PRO A 459 -8.76 34.60 -16.70
C PRO A 459 -8.12 35.50 -15.65
N VAL A 460 -7.06 34.98 -15.02
CA VAL A 460 -6.20 35.79 -14.14
C VAL A 460 -5.61 36.85 -15.05
N ILE A 461 -6.06 38.09 -14.89
CA ILE A 461 -5.40 39.24 -15.49
C ILE A 461 -4.05 39.33 -14.78
N GLU A 462 -3.00 38.81 -15.40
CA GLU A 462 -1.63 39.03 -14.94
C GLU A 462 -1.34 40.53 -15.06
N GLU A 463 -1.41 41.24 -13.94
CA GLU A 463 -0.94 42.61 -13.85
C GLU A 463 0.59 42.59 -13.89
N THR A 464 1.17 42.72 -15.07
CA THR A 464 2.60 42.95 -15.23
C THR A 464 2.95 44.36 -14.78
N TRP A 465 3.86 44.48 -13.82
CA TRP A 465 4.39 45.75 -13.33
C TRP A 465 5.82 45.95 -13.85
N GLN A 466 6.10 47.08 -14.47
CA GLN A 466 7.44 47.45 -14.95
C GLN A 466 7.93 48.72 -14.24
N ARG A 467 9.23 48.82 -13.97
CA ARG A 467 9.82 50.04 -13.41
C ARG A 467 9.94 51.10 -14.50
N GLY A 468 9.33 52.25 -14.25
CA GLY A 468 9.47 53.43 -15.09
C GLY A 468 10.88 54.04 -15.02
N PRO A 469 11.18 54.99 -15.91
CA PRO A 469 12.46 55.71 -15.93
C PRO A 469 12.78 56.47 -14.63
N ASP A 470 11.75 56.74 -13.82
CA ASP A 470 11.82 57.38 -12.51
C ASP A 470 11.98 56.36 -11.36
N GLY A 471 12.10 55.07 -11.67
CA GLY A 471 12.29 53.98 -10.72
C GLY A 471 11.01 53.51 -10.01
N ARG A 472 9.84 54.09 -10.30
CA ARG A 472 8.56 53.70 -9.71
C ARG A 472 7.92 52.56 -10.49
N LEU A 473 7.24 51.65 -9.80
CA LEU A 473 6.51 50.56 -10.44
C LEU A 473 5.24 51.11 -11.08
N MET A 474 5.12 50.96 -12.39
CA MET A 474 3.93 51.30 -13.16
C MET A 474 3.34 50.04 -13.76
N ARG A 475 2.00 49.99 -13.85
CA ARG A 475 1.30 48.88 -14.49
C ARG A 475 1.60 48.93 -15.99
N ALA A 476 2.17 47.86 -16.53
CA ALA A 476 2.38 47.73 -17.97
C ALA A 476 1.00 47.56 -18.63
N GLN A 477 0.69 48.42 -19.60
CA GLN A 477 -0.52 48.30 -20.42
C GLN A 477 -0.37 47.20 -21.46
#